data_AF-F4GY10-F1
#
_entry.id   AF-F4GY10-F1
#
_cell.length_a   1.000
_cell.length_b   1.000
_cell.length_c   1.000
_cell.angle_alpha   90.00
_cell.angle_beta   90.00
_cell.angle_gamma   90.00
#
_symmetry.space_group_name_H-M   'P 1'
#
loop_
_entity.id
_entity.type
_entity.pdbx_description
1 polymer ?
#
loop_
_entity_poly.entity_id
_entity_poly.type
_entity_poly.pdbx_seq_one_letter_code
_entity_poly.pdbx_strand_id
1 'polypeptide(L)' 'MDPTPQRRHTAPMNHERLFDEAVRLAYQCFDDPTDGHITGVYAVIVWQAQRGIAPCVTVH' A
#
# COMPACT_ATOMS: atom_id res chain seq x y z
N MET A 1 -19.26 -28.35 13.03
CA MET A 1 -18.89 -26.95 13.35
C MET A 1 -17.48 -26.76 12.82
N ASP A 2 -17.39 -26.11 11.66
CA ASP A 2 -16.14 -25.86 10.94
C ASP A 2 -15.30 -24.81 11.71
N PRO A 3 -14.02 -25.06 12.02
CA PRO A 3 -13.17 -24.02 12.57
C PRO A 3 -12.73 -23.10 11.42
N THR A 4 -13.38 -21.94 11.33
CA THR A 4 -13.01 -20.83 10.45
C THR A 4 -11.48 -20.62 10.46
N PRO A 5 -10.77 -20.74 9.33
CA PRO A 5 -9.36 -20.38 9.30
C PRO A 5 -9.27 -18.86 9.29
N GLN A 6 -9.18 -18.28 10.48
CA GLN A 6 -8.77 -16.89 10.66
C GLN A 6 -7.28 -16.79 10.31
N ARG A 7 -6.96 -16.91 9.02
CA ARG A 7 -5.65 -16.57 8.47
C ARG A 7 -5.51 -15.05 8.49
N ARG A 8 -5.26 -14.51 9.68
CA ARG A 8 -4.38 -13.34 9.81
C ARG A 8 -2.97 -13.81 9.51
N HIS A 9 -2.73 -14.22 8.26
CA HIS A 9 -1.38 -14.21 7.73
C HIS A 9 -1.06 -12.72 7.55
N THR A 10 -0.51 -12.11 8.59
CA THR A 10 0.49 -11.06 8.39
C THR A 10 1.64 -11.72 7.64
N ALA A 11 1.47 -11.90 6.33
CA ALA A 11 2.60 -12.10 5.45
C ALA A 11 3.58 -10.97 5.76
N PRO A 12 4.90 -11.25 5.79
CA PRO A 12 5.88 -10.19 5.99
C PRO A 12 5.60 -9.11 4.95
N MET A 13 5.17 -7.94 5.41
CA MET A 13 4.95 -6.80 4.52
C MET A 13 6.30 -6.48 3.91
N ASN A 14 6.45 -6.74 2.63
CA ASN A 14 7.68 -6.40 1.94
C ASN A 14 7.68 -4.89 1.71
N HIS A 15 8.20 -4.16 2.69
CA HIS A 15 8.22 -2.70 2.70
C HIS A 15 8.92 -2.10 1.47
N GLU A 16 9.93 -2.78 0.92
CA GLU A 16 10.58 -2.37 -0.34
C GLU A 16 9.59 -2.42 -1.51
N ARG A 17 8.86 -3.54 -1.65
CA ARG A 17 7.82 -3.67 -2.70
C ARG A 17 6.70 -2.65 -2.55
N LEU A 18 6.28 -2.37 -1.31
CA LEU A 18 5.25 -1.37 -1.03
C LEU A 18 5.73 0.05 -1.34
N PHE A 19 7.02 0.32 -1.10
CA PHE A 19 7.64 1.59 -1.43
C PHE A 19 7.80 1.78 -2.94
N ASP A 20 8.30 0.78 -3.67
CA ASP A 20 8.39 0.80 -5.14
C ASP A 20 7.02 1.07 -5.77
N GLU A 21 5.98 0.44 -5.24
CA GLU A 21 4.61 0.65 -5.69
C GLU A 21 4.10 2.05 -5.37
N ALA A 22 4.45 2.59 -4.20
CA ALA A 22 4.12 3.97 -3.83
C ALA A 22 4.79 4.98 -4.77
N VAL A 23 6.06 4.77 -5.10
CA VAL A 23 6.80 5.59 -6.06
C VAL A 23 6.11 5.53 -7.41
N ARG A 24 5.83 4.31 -7.92
CA ARG A 24 5.15 4.11 -9.20
C ARG A 24 3.81 4.82 -9.27
N LEU A 25 3.00 4.72 -8.21
CA LEU A 25 1.69 5.38 -8.14
C LEU A 25 1.82 6.89 -8.04
N ALA A 26 2.78 7.41 -7.28
CA ALA A 26 3.03 8.85 -7.21
C ALA A 26 3.39 9.43 -8.59
N TYR A 27 4.27 8.76 -9.36
CA TYR A 27 4.61 9.16 -10.73
C TYR A 27 3.47 9.00 -11.74
N GLN A 28 2.44 8.20 -11.44
CA GLN A 28 1.24 8.10 -12.27
C GLN A 28 0.20 9.18 -11.94
N CYS A 29 0.16 9.63 -10.70
CA CYS A 29 -0.84 10.60 -10.24
C CYS A 29 -0.37 12.05 -10.30
N PHE A 30 0.93 12.30 -10.21
CA PHE A 30 1.52 13.64 -10.19
C PHE A 30 2.53 13.77 -11.34
N ASP A 31 2.48 14.88 -12.08
CA ASP A 31 3.48 15.21 -13.11
C ASP A 31 4.89 15.41 -12.53
N ASP A 32 4.97 15.96 -11.30
CA ASP A 32 6.21 16.13 -10.54
C ASP A 32 5.99 15.67 -9.08
N PRO A 33 6.10 14.37 -8.80
CA PRO A 33 5.89 13.86 -7.44
C PRO A 33 7.04 14.31 -6.53
N THR A 34 6.68 14.94 -5.42
CA THR A 34 7.62 15.24 -4.35
C THR A 34 7.74 14.04 -3.41
N ASP A 35 8.80 14.01 -2.60
CA ASP A 35 8.96 13.04 -1.52
C ASP A 35 7.75 13.01 -0.57
N GLY A 36 7.08 14.15 -0.39
CA GLY A 36 5.83 14.25 0.37
C GLY A 36 4.68 13.46 -0.27
N HIS A 37 4.54 13.53 -1.60
CA HIS A 37 3.55 12.74 -2.33
C HIS A 37 3.84 11.24 -2.21
N ILE A 38 5.09 10.82 -2.44
CA ILE A 38 5.50 9.41 -2.33
C ILE A 38 5.26 8.89 -0.90
N THR A 39 5.62 9.67 0.12
CA THR A 39 5.42 9.29 1.52
C THR A 39 3.94 9.15 1.87
N GLY A 40 3.09 10.05 1.37
CA GLY A 40 1.64 9.99 1.56
C GLY A 40 1.01 8.75 0.90
N VAL A 41 1.39 8.48 -0.36
CA VAL A 41 0.96 7.29 -1.11
C VAL A 41 1.42 6.01 -0.39
N TYR A 42 2.68 5.97 0.08
CA TYR A 42 3.23 4.84 0.82
C TYR A 42 2.47 4.57 2.13
N ALA A 43 2.15 5.61 2.89
CA ALA A 43 1.38 5.48 4.13
C ALA A 43 -0.01 4.85 3.88
N VAL A 44 -0.68 5.23 2.80
CA VAL A 44 -1.97 4.66 2.40
C VAL A 44 -1.83 3.19 2.01
N ILE A 45 -0.83 2.85 1.19
CA ILE A 45 -0.58 1.47 0.74
C ILE A 45 -0.24 0.56 1.92
N VAL A 46 0.58 1.03 2.86
CA VAL A 46 0.90 0.28 4.10
C VAL A 46 -0.36 0.05 4.93
N TRP A 47 -1.20 1.07 5.09
CA TRP A 47 -2.47 0.93 5.81
C TRP A 47 -3.42 -0.08 5.14
N GLN A 48 -3.46 -0.13 3.81
CA GLN A 48 -4.24 -1.10 3.04
C GLN A 48 -3.68 -2.51 3.18
N ALA A 49 -2.36 -2.68 3.07
CA ALA A 49 -1.68 -3.96 3.23
C ALA A 49 -1.90 -4.56 4.63
N GLN A 50 -1.86 -3.72 5.69
CA GLN A 50 -2.18 -4.15 7.06
C GLN A 50 -3.61 -4.68 7.22
N ARG A 51 -4.54 -4.22 6.36
CA ARG A 51 -5.95 -4.63 6.36
C ARG A 51 -6.26 -5.72 5.33
N GLY A 52 -5.26 -6.19 4.58
CA GLY A 52 -5.45 -7.15 3.50
C GLY A 52 -6.23 -6.59 2.30
N ILE A 53 -6.24 -5.27 2.14
CA ILE A 53 -6.85 -4.56 1.01
C ILE A 53 -5.81 -4.44 -0.11
N ALA A 54 -6.23 -4.62 -1.36
CA ALA A 54 -5.35 -4.43 -2.50
C ALA A 54 -4.91 -2.95 -2.61
N PRO A 55 -3.65 -2.66 -2.99
CA PRO A 55 -3.14 -1.31 -3.08
C PRO A 55 -3.91 -0.51 -4.13
N CYS A 56 -4.60 0.55 -3.72
CA CYS A 56 -5.23 1.54 -4.59
C CYS A 56 -5.09 2.93 -3.98
N VAL A 57 -4.76 3.94 -4.80
CA VAL A 57 -4.70 5.33 -4.35
C VAL A 57 -5.55 6.17 -5.28
N THR A 58 -6.45 6.96 -4.70
CA THR A 58 -7.25 7.95 -5.40
C THR A 58 -6.76 9.32 -4.96
N VAL A 59 -6.17 10.07 -5.88
CA VAL A 59 -5.76 11.46 -5.65
C VAL A 59 -6.93 12.35 -6.09
N HIS A 60 -7.39 13.23 -5.19
CA HIS A 60 -8.47 14.19 -5.42
C HIS A 60 -7.90 15.59 -5.67
#